data_AF-A0A1F7HAG3-F1
#
_entry.id   AF-A0A1F7HAG3-F1
#
_cell.length_a   1.000
_cell.length_b   1.000
_cell.length_c   1.000
_cell.angle_alpha   90.00
_cell.angle_beta   90.00
_cell.angle_gamma   90.00
#
_symmetry.space_group_name_H-M   'P 1'
#
loop_
_entity.id
_entity.type
_entity.pdbx_description
1 polymer ?
#
loop_
_entity_poly.entity_id
_entity_poly.type
_entity_poly.pdbx_seq_one_letter_code
_entity_poly.pdbx_strand_id
1 'polypeptide(L)'
;MNILSIILTILGLSLFEIISSIDNAIINAEVLSTMKQKARRWFLVWGLLIAVFLMRGLLPWAIVWAVSPQLGPVGSLLAAFSSDPKVHAAIEQSSPILLMFGGTFLIFLFFHWLFMEDKNFGLPGERFVRRQAVWFYAIVSVILAVIVWYALKSHPVIAFGAVLGSTAFFIIHGFRQNAELEEKKLLDKKSNLSDLSKILYLEVIDATFSIDGVIGAFAFTLSVPLILLGNG
;
A
#
# COMPACT_ATOMS: atom_id res chain seq x y z
N MET A 1 24.20 10.61 2.76
CA MET A 1 23.84 9.20 2.55
C MET A 1 25.05 8.46 1.98
N ASN A 2 25.34 7.25 2.46
CA ASN A 2 26.43 6.43 1.91
C ASN A 2 26.04 5.89 0.53
N ILE A 3 27.01 5.70 -0.38
CA ILE A 3 26.75 5.18 -1.75
C ILE A 3 25.97 3.87 -1.71
N LEU A 4 26.28 2.99 -0.75
CA LEU A 4 25.56 1.74 -0.51
C LEU A 4 24.06 1.97 -0.21
N SER A 5 23.72 2.93 0.65
CA SER A 5 22.31 3.24 0.98
C SER A 5 21.55 3.76 -0.24
N ILE A 6 22.19 4.57 -1.09
CA ILE A 6 21.57 5.09 -2.32
C ILE A 6 21.28 3.93 -3.29
N ILE A 7 22.26 3.05 -3.49
CA ILE A 7 22.10 1.87 -4.35
C ILE A 7 20.98 0.96 -3.84
N LEU A 8 20.91 0.73 -2.54
CA LEU A 8 19.89 -0.13 -1.94
C LEU A 8 18.49 0.48 -2.03
N THR A 9 18.36 1.79 -1.81
CA THR A 9 17.10 2.52 -2.01
C THR A 9 16.63 2.45 -3.46
N ILE A 10 17.52 2.70 -4.43
CA ILE A 10 17.17 2.64 -5.87
C ILE A 10 16.80 1.23 -6.28
N LEU A 11 17.63 0.22 -5.96
CA LEU A 11 17.34 -1.17 -6.30
C LEU A 11 16.06 -1.68 -5.64
N GLY A 12 15.87 -1.35 -4.36
CA GLY A 12 14.67 -1.71 -3.62
C GLY A 12 13.41 -1.12 -4.24
N LEU A 13 13.41 0.19 -4.53
CA LEU A 13 12.30 0.87 -5.19
C LEU A 13 12.05 0.32 -6.60
N SER A 14 13.09 0.15 -7.42
CA SER A 14 12.94 -0.38 -8.78
C SER A 14 12.40 -1.80 -8.78
N LEU A 15 12.92 -2.69 -7.92
CA LEU A 15 12.45 -4.07 -7.84
C LEU A 15 11.02 -4.14 -7.32
N PHE A 16 10.70 -3.34 -6.31
CA PHE A 16 9.36 -3.28 -5.73
C PHE A 16 8.34 -2.75 -6.76
N GLU A 17 8.66 -1.68 -7.49
CA GLU A 17 7.76 -1.16 -8.52
C GLU A 17 7.58 -2.13 -9.68
N ILE A 18 8.65 -2.79 -10.14
CA ILE A 18 8.55 -3.78 -11.23
C ILE A 18 7.57 -4.90 -10.83
N ILE A 19 7.70 -5.43 -9.61
CA ILE A 19 6.83 -6.51 -9.13
C ILE A 19 5.39 -6.00 -8.99
N SER A 20 5.18 -4.88 -8.30
CA SER A 20 3.85 -4.34 -8.05
C SER A 20 3.14 -3.89 -9.33
N SER A 21 3.88 -3.39 -10.32
CA SER A 21 3.33 -2.93 -11.60
C SER A 21 2.88 -4.09 -12.47
N ILE A 22 3.62 -5.20 -12.48
CA ILE A 22 3.24 -6.42 -13.22
C ILE A 22 1.93 -6.98 -12.68
N ASP A 23 1.80 -7.15 -11.36
CA ASP A 23 0.58 -7.68 -10.74
C ASP A 23 -0.63 -6.79 -11.05
N ASN A 24 -0.45 -5.46 -10.98
CA ASN A 24 -1.51 -4.51 -11.33
C ASN A 24 -1.91 -4.60 -12.80
N ALA A 25 -0.94 -4.68 -13.71
CA ALA A 25 -1.18 -4.76 -15.15
C ALA A 25 -1.92 -6.05 -15.55
N ILE A 26 -1.56 -7.18 -14.95
CA ILE A 26 -2.19 -8.49 -15.24
C ILE A 26 -3.66 -8.47 -14.83
N ILE A 27 -3.96 -8.07 -13.59
CA ILE A 27 -5.33 -8.06 -13.07
C ILE A 27 -6.20 -7.06 -13.84
N ASN A 28 -5.69 -5.87 -14.12
CA ASN A 28 -6.41 -4.88 -14.93
C ASN A 28 -6.72 -5.43 -16.33
N ALA A 29 -5.76 -6.06 -17.00
CA ALA A 29 -5.95 -6.64 -18.32
C ALA A 29 -7.00 -7.77 -18.32
N GLU A 30 -6.96 -8.65 -17.33
CA GLU A 30 -7.90 -9.76 -17.17
C GLU A 30 -9.34 -9.24 -17.03
N VAL A 31 -9.58 -8.31 -16.10
CA VAL A 31 -10.94 -7.78 -15.86
C VAL A 31 -11.43 -6.96 -17.07
N LEU A 32 -10.58 -6.09 -17.63
CA LEU A 32 -10.93 -5.26 -18.79
C LEU A 32 -11.32 -6.08 -20.02
N SER A 33 -10.72 -7.26 -20.19
CA SER A 33 -11.04 -8.17 -21.30
C SER A 33 -12.51 -8.61 -21.30
N THR A 34 -13.12 -8.71 -20.11
CA THR A 34 -14.50 -9.16 -19.91
C THR A 34 -15.55 -8.03 -20.00
N MET A 35 -15.11 -6.78 -20.18
CA MET A 35 -15.97 -5.59 -20.19
C MET A 35 -16.39 -5.17 -21.60
N LYS A 36 -17.54 -4.50 -21.71
CA LYS A 36 -17.97 -3.88 -22.98
C LYS A 36 -17.05 -2.73 -23.38
N GLN A 37 -16.97 -2.47 -24.68
CA GLN A 37 -16.02 -1.49 -25.23
C GLN A 37 -16.22 -0.05 -24.74
N LYS A 38 -17.47 0.36 -24.43
CA LYS A 38 -17.75 1.69 -23.86
C LYS A 38 -17.18 1.84 -22.44
N ALA A 39 -17.40 0.85 -21.59
CA ALA A 39 -16.91 0.85 -20.21
C ALA A 39 -15.39 0.73 -20.16
N ARG A 40 -14.80 -0.10 -21.03
CA ARG A 40 -13.34 -0.21 -21.18
C ARG A 40 -12.70 1.14 -21.53
N ARG A 41 -13.25 1.88 -22.50
CA ARG A 41 -12.75 3.22 -22.86
C ARG A 41 -12.91 4.22 -21.72
N TRP A 42 -14.02 4.16 -20.99
CA TRP A 42 -14.23 5.03 -19.84
C TRP A 42 -13.18 4.78 -18.75
N PHE A 43 -12.94 3.51 -18.40
CA PHE A 43 -11.95 3.13 -17.40
C PHE A 43 -10.52 3.53 -17.82
N LEU A 44 -10.14 3.30 -19.08
CA LEU A 44 -8.81 3.69 -19.58
C LEU A 44 -8.57 5.21 -19.57
N VAL A 45 -9.64 6.02 -19.57
CA VAL A 45 -9.53 7.49 -19.54
C VAL A 45 -9.62 8.01 -18.11
N TRP A 46 -10.68 7.62 -17.38
CA TRP A 46 -10.97 8.16 -16.05
C TRP A 46 -10.38 7.31 -14.94
N GLY A 47 -10.49 5.99 -15.02
CA GLY A 47 -9.91 5.06 -14.04
C GLY A 47 -8.40 5.21 -13.95
N LEU A 48 -7.71 5.23 -15.09
CA LEU A 48 -6.24 5.44 -15.12
C LEU A 48 -5.86 6.84 -14.59
N LEU A 49 -6.61 7.89 -14.94
CA LEU A 49 -6.35 9.24 -14.43
C LEU A 49 -6.53 9.30 -12.91
N ILE A 50 -7.60 8.71 -12.38
CA ILE A 50 -7.84 8.64 -10.94
C ILE A 50 -6.76 7.81 -10.26
N ALA A 51 -6.40 6.65 -10.78
CA ALA A 51 -5.35 5.80 -10.21
C ALA A 51 -4.00 6.54 -10.14
N VAL A 52 -3.60 7.25 -11.20
CA VAL A 52 -2.32 7.96 -11.24
C VAL A 52 -2.36 9.25 -10.42
N PHE A 53 -3.33 10.13 -10.63
CA PHE A 53 -3.32 11.45 -9.99
C PHE A 53 -3.89 11.44 -8.57
N LEU A 54 -4.92 10.64 -8.30
CA LEU A 54 -5.51 10.56 -6.97
C LEU A 54 -4.71 9.59 -6.09
N MET A 55 -4.60 8.33 -6.50
CA MET A 55 -3.99 7.32 -5.63
C MET A 55 -2.46 7.45 -5.57
N ARG A 56 -1.78 7.71 -6.68
CA ARG A 56 -0.33 7.88 -6.66
C ARG A 56 0.07 9.32 -6.31
N GLY A 57 -0.68 10.33 -6.78
CA GLY A 57 -0.48 11.76 -6.48
C GLY A 57 -0.86 12.20 -5.07
N LEU A 58 -2.13 12.05 -4.73
CA LEU A 58 -2.73 12.62 -3.51
C LEU A 58 -2.40 11.79 -2.27
N LEU A 59 -2.34 10.46 -2.38
CA LEU A 59 -2.15 9.58 -1.22
C LEU A 59 -0.82 9.79 -0.49
N PRO A 60 0.37 9.82 -1.15
CA PRO A 60 1.63 10.04 -0.44
C PRO A 60 1.68 11.42 0.21
N TRP A 61 1.14 12.44 -0.47
CA TRP A 61 1.01 13.77 0.08
C TRP A 61 0.10 13.79 1.32
N ALA A 62 -1.05 13.13 1.26
CA ALA A 62 -2.00 13.06 2.36
C ALA A 62 -1.41 12.35 3.59
N ILE A 63 -0.63 11.28 3.38
CA ILE A 63 0.09 10.57 4.45
C ILE A 63 1.10 11.52 5.13
N VAL A 64 1.91 12.23 4.34
CA VAL A 64 2.92 13.18 4.87
C VAL A 64 2.24 14.33 5.62
N TRP A 65 1.16 14.89 5.07
CA TRP A 65 0.39 15.94 5.72
C TRP A 65 -0.25 15.48 7.04
N ALA A 66 -0.82 14.27 7.08
CA ALA A 66 -1.44 13.71 8.28
C ALA A 66 -0.45 13.50 9.42
N VAL A 67 0.80 13.12 9.12
CA VAL A 67 1.83 12.90 10.13
C VAL A 67 2.58 14.20 10.49
N SER A 68 2.59 15.19 9.60
CA SER A 68 3.22 16.51 9.82
C SER A 68 2.21 17.67 9.72
N PRO A 69 1.17 17.72 10.58
CA PRO A 69 0.10 18.71 10.47
C PRO A 69 0.59 20.16 10.67
N GLN A 70 1.75 20.33 11.30
CA GLN A 70 2.40 21.62 11.57
C GLN A 70 2.79 22.38 10.28
N LEU A 71 3.00 21.66 9.16
CA LEU A 71 3.35 22.26 7.87
C LEU A 71 2.13 22.81 7.11
N GLY A 72 0.91 22.40 7.48
CA GLY A 72 -0.31 22.70 6.73
C GLY A 72 -0.39 22.04 5.34
N PRO A 73 -1.54 22.10 4.65
CA PRO A 73 -1.74 21.41 3.36
C PRO A 73 -0.84 21.96 2.25
N VAL A 74 -0.72 23.28 2.17
CA VAL A 74 0.10 23.95 1.15
C VAL A 74 1.59 23.84 1.48
N GLY A 75 1.95 23.94 2.76
CA GLY A 75 3.34 23.80 3.19
C GLY A 75 3.86 22.38 3.03
N SER A 76 3.05 21.34 3.24
CA SER A 76 3.42 19.94 2.96
C SER A 76 3.55 19.63 1.47
N LEU A 77 2.76 20.28 0.60
CA LEU A 77 2.89 20.12 -0.85
C LEU A 77 4.14 20.84 -1.37
N LEU A 78 4.37 22.10 -0.97
CA LEU A 78 5.60 22.80 -1.31
C LEU A 78 6.84 22.10 -0.75
N ALA A 79 6.75 21.59 0.49
CA ALA A 79 7.77 20.77 1.15
C ALA A 79 8.11 19.49 0.40
N ALA A 80 7.10 18.80 -0.15
CA ALA A 80 7.31 17.62 -0.96
C ALA A 80 8.16 17.94 -2.20
N PHE A 81 7.95 19.10 -2.81
CA PHE A 81 8.61 19.52 -4.05
C PHE A 81 9.84 20.44 -3.86
N SER A 82 10.13 20.91 -2.64
CA SER A 82 11.22 21.85 -2.37
C SER A 82 12.32 21.23 -1.50
N SER A 83 13.57 21.53 -1.84
CA SER A 83 14.77 21.14 -1.07
C SER A 83 15.01 22.06 0.13
N ASP A 84 13.95 22.47 0.84
CA ASP A 84 14.04 23.48 1.90
C ASP A 84 14.59 22.84 3.20
N PRO A 85 15.71 23.33 3.78
CA PRO A 85 16.33 22.72 4.97
C PRO A 85 15.39 22.62 6.19
N LYS A 86 14.45 23.56 6.33
CA LYS A 86 13.46 23.56 7.43
C LYS A 86 12.45 22.42 7.29
N VAL A 87 12.16 22.03 6.07
CA VAL A 87 11.26 20.92 5.74
C VAL A 87 11.98 19.59 5.95
N HIS A 88 13.25 19.48 5.55
CA HIS A 88 14.04 18.29 5.84
C HIS A 88 14.10 18.00 7.34
N ALA A 89 14.27 19.03 8.18
CA ALA A 89 14.23 18.87 9.64
C ALA A 89 12.85 18.42 10.16
N ALA A 90 11.75 18.95 9.60
CA ALA A 90 10.39 18.55 9.98
C ALA A 90 10.05 17.11 9.54
N ILE A 91 10.52 16.71 8.34
CA ILE A 91 10.41 15.35 7.83
C ILE A 91 11.29 14.42 8.67
N GLU A 92 12.52 14.81 9.01
CA GLU A 92 13.44 14.03 9.85
C GLU A 92 12.85 13.81 11.25
N GLN A 93 12.17 14.81 11.82
CA GLN A 93 11.44 14.69 13.08
C GLN A 93 10.22 13.76 12.98
N SER A 94 9.57 13.70 11.82
CA SER A 94 8.38 12.87 11.57
C SER A 94 8.70 11.48 10.98
N SER A 95 9.96 11.28 10.55
CA SER A 95 10.48 10.06 9.93
C SER A 95 10.27 8.83 10.81
N PRO A 96 10.52 8.87 12.13
CA PRO A 96 10.33 7.68 12.96
C PRO A 96 8.88 7.18 12.96
N ILE A 97 7.89 8.09 12.87
CA ILE A 97 6.48 7.73 12.85
C ILE A 97 6.12 7.11 11.50
N LEU A 98 6.55 7.73 10.39
CA LEU A 98 6.32 7.23 9.04
C LEU A 98 6.97 5.87 8.79
N LEU A 99 8.21 5.70 9.24
CA LEU A 99 8.94 4.43 9.13
C LEU A 99 8.31 3.33 9.97
N MET A 100 7.80 3.64 11.17
CA MET A 100 7.08 2.66 11.99
C MET A 100 5.71 2.30 11.40
N PHE A 101 5.01 3.29 10.84
CA PHE A 101 3.77 3.09 10.12
C PHE A 101 3.98 2.14 8.93
N GLY A 102 4.90 2.48 8.01
CA GLY A 102 5.18 1.68 6.82
C GLY A 102 5.80 0.32 7.16
N GLY A 103 6.72 0.28 8.12
CA GLY A 103 7.35 -0.97 8.57
C GLY A 103 6.37 -1.95 9.17
N THR A 104 5.45 -1.50 10.03
CA THR A 104 4.41 -2.37 10.60
C THR A 104 3.46 -2.88 9.52
N PHE A 105 3.07 -2.01 8.59
CA PHE A 105 2.24 -2.37 7.44
C PHE A 105 2.90 -3.46 6.58
N LEU A 106 4.17 -3.29 6.20
CA LEU A 106 4.89 -4.25 5.37
C LEU A 106 5.12 -5.60 6.06
N ILE A 107 5.39 -5.59 7.36
CA ILE A 107 5.47 -6.84 8.14
C ILE A 107 4.13 -7.57 8.07
N PHE A 108 3.01 -6.87 8.26
CA PHE A 108 1.68 -7.48 8.20
C PHE A 108 1.37 -8.01 6.80
N LEU A 109 1.72 -7.24 5.76
CA LEU A 109 1.60 -7.66 4.36
C LEU A 109 2.42 -8.92 4.07
N PHE A 110 3.65 -8.99 4.57
CA PHE A 110 4.50 -10.18 4.45
C PHE A 110 3.89 -11.40 5.13
N PHE A 111 3.41 -11.25 6.37
CA PHE A 111 2.76 -12.34 7.10
C PHE A 111 1.44 -12.76 6.47
N HIS A 112 0.69 -11.81 5.91
CA HIS A 112 -0.52 -12.08 5.17
C HIS A 112 -0.19 -12.92 3.94
N TRP A 113 0.76 -12.45 3.13
CA TRP A 113 1.25 -13.22 2.00
C TRP A 113 1.71 -14.61 2.44
N LEU A 114 2.45 -14.74 3.55
CA LEU A 114 2.98 -16.01 4.06
C LEU A 114 1.89 -17.03 4.43
N PHE A 115 0.85 -16.60 5.14
CA PHE A 115 -0.14 -17.48 5.74
C PHE A 115 -1.45 -17.61 4.94
N MET A 116 -1.87 -16.56 4.25
CA MET A 116 -3.21 -16.44 3.68
C MET A 116 -3.23 -16.57 2.16
N GLU A 117 -2.17 -16.18 1.46
CA GLU A 117 -2.14 -16.19 -0.01
C GLU A 117 -1.92 -17.59 -0.58
N ASP A 118 -2.57 -17.88 -1.72
CA ASP A 118 -2.40 -19.15 -2.43
C ASP A 118 -1.06 -19.18 -3.17
N LYS A 119 -0.08 -19.87 -2.58
CA LYS A 119 1.24 -20.08 -3.18
C LYS A 119 1.28 -21.35 -4.03
N ASN A 120 1.87 -21.26 -5.22
CA ASN A 120 2.17 -22.41 -6.08
C ASN A 120 3.69 -22.67 -6.19
N PHE A 121 4.49 -22.20 -5.22
CA PHE A 121 5.94 -22.38 -5.25
C PHE A 121 6.31 -23.67 -4.53
N GLY A 122 7.12 -24.52 -5.18
CA GLY A 122 7.51 -25.85 -4.70
C GLY A 122 8.42 -25.87 -3.47
N LEU A 123 8.34 -24.89 -2.56
CA LEU A 123 9.16 -24.81 -1.36
C LEU A 123 8.70 -25.84 -0.30
N PRO A 124 9.63 -26.59 0.33
CA PRO A 124 9.28 -27.56 1.36
C PRO A 124 8.80 -26.84 2.63
N GLY A 125 7.49 -26.89 2.90
CA GLY A 125 6.87 -26.36 4.13
C GLY A 125 5.64 -25.47 3.92
N GLU A 126 5.40 -24.96 2.71
CA GLU A 126 4.30 -24.00 2.45
C GLU A 126 2.91 -24.57 2.75
N ARG A 127 2.69 -25.87 2.48
CA ARG A 127 1.41 -26.53 2.81
C ARG A 127 1.16 -26.61 4.31
N PHE A 128 2.21 -26.71 5.13
CA PHE A 128 2.09 -26.71 6.58
C PHE A 128 1.76 -25.32 7.11
N VAL A 129 2.46 -24.30 6.60
CA VAL A 129 2.21 -22.88 6.94
C VAL A 129 0.79 -22.47 6.56
N ARG A 130 0.31 -22.84 5.36
CA ARG A 130 -1.07 -22.55 4.92
C ARG A 130 -2.14 -23.22 5.79
N ARG A 131 -1.92 -24.48 6.21
CA ARG A 131 -2.86 -25.14 7.15
C ARG A 131 -3.00 -24.38 8.48
N GLN A 132 -2.03 -23.55 8.81
CA GLN A 132 -2.01 -22.71 9.99
C GLN A 132 -2.44 -21.26 9.69
N ALA A 133 -3.18 -20.99 8.61
CA ALA A 133 -3.69 -19.65 8.29
C ALA A 133 -4.37 -18.93 9.47
N VAL A 134 -5.06 -19.67 10.35
CA VAL A 134 -5.68 -19.13 11.59
C VAL A 134 -4.66 -18.44 12.51
N TRP A 135 -3.41 -18.87 12.50
CA TRP A 135 -2.33 -18.30 13.30
C TRP A 135 -1.85 -16.93 12.81
N PHE A 136 -2.22 -16.52 11.58
CA PHE A 136 -1.89 -15.19 11.05
C PHE A 136 -2.23 -14.10 12.06
N TYR A 137 -3.49 -14.03 12.50
CA TYR A 137 -3.97 -13.01 13.43
C TYR A 137 -3.26 -13.05 14.78
N ALA A 138 -2.96 -14.25 15.29
CA ALA A 138 -2.24 -14.42 16.55
C ALA A 138 -0.80 -13.92 16.44
N ILE A 139 -0.09 -14.28 15.36
CA ILE A 139 1.30 -13.90 15.13
C ILE A 139 1.43 -12.40 14.93
N VAL A 140 0.61 -11.79 14.05
CA VAL A 140 0.68 -10.33 13.81
C VAL A 140 0.27 -9.53 15.04
N SER A 141 -0.65 -10.04 15.87
CA SER A 141 -1.02 -9.42 17.15
C SER A 141 0.14 -9.45 18.16
N VAL A 142 0.83 -10.58 18.30
CA VAL A 142 2.02 -10.70 19.18
C VAL A 142 3.14 -9.79 18.67
N ILE A 143 3.40 -9.78 17.36
CA ILE A 143 4.40 -8.90 16.75
C ILE A 143 4.06 -7.44 17.01
N LEU A 144 2.81 -7.02 16.81
CA LEU A 144 2.38 -5.65 17.12
C LEU A 144 2.59 -5.30 18.60
N ALA A 145 2.25 -6.21 19.51
CA ALA A 145 2.46 -6.00 20.94
C ALA A 145 3.95 -5.79 21.27
N VAL A 146 4.84 -6.57 20.65
CA VAL A 146 6.30 -6.42 20.81
C VAL A 146 6.78 -5.09 20.22
N ILE A 147 6.36 -4.76 19.01
CA ILE A 147 6.70 -3.49 18.34
C ILE A 147 6.27 -2.30 19.20
N VAL A 148 5.03 -2.30 19.68
CA VAL A 148 4.47 -1.25 20.54
C VAL A 148 5.21 -1.19 21.88
N TRP A 149 5.52 -2.31 22.50
CA TRP A 149 6.28 -2.36 23.75
C TRP A 149 7.64 -1.68 23.65
N TYR A 150 8.38 -1.94 22.57
CA TYR A 150 9.66 -1.28 22.33
C TYR A 150 9.49 0.19 21.93
N ALA A 151 8.51 0.51 21.09
CA ALA A 151 8.26 1.88 20.64
C ALA A 151 7.84 2.81 21.79
N LEU A 152 7.07 2.31 22.76
CA LEU A 152 6.66 3.04 23.96
C LEU A 152 7.85 3.46 24.83
N LYS A 153 8.95 2.70 24.82
CA LYS A 153 10.17 3.06 25.56
C LYS A 153 10.91 4.25 24.94
N SER A 154 10.75 4.47 23.64
CA SER A 154 11.38 5.57 22.91
C SER A 154 10.50 6.82 22.96
N HIS A 155 9.33 6.78 22.33
CA HIS A 155 8.36 7.88 22.35
C HIS A 155 6.95 7.36 22.03
N PRO A 156 5.90 7.79 22.77
CA PRO A 156 4.52 7.32 22.53
C PRO A 156 4.00 7.53 21.09
N VAL A 157 4.44 8.60 20.43
CA VAL A 157 4.02 8.92 19.06
C VAL A 157 4.55 7.89 18.04
N ILE A 158 5.71 7.28 18.31
CA ILE A 158 6.29 6.21 17.48
C ILE A 158 5.43 4.93 17.60
N ALA A 159 4.97 4.62 18.81
CA ALA A 159 4.05 3.50 19.04
C ALA A 159 2.70 3.72 18.35
N PHE A 160 2.21 4.96 18.33
CA PHE A 160 1.02 5.33 17.57
C PHE A 160 1.20 5.07 16.06
N GLY A 161 2.38 5.37 15.49
CA GLY A 161 2.72 5.02 14.11
C GLY A 161 2.57 3.53 13.82
N ALA A 162 3.03 2.64 14.72
CA ALA A 162 2.87 1.19 14.57
C ALA A 162 1.39 0.77 14.55
N VAL A 163 0.59 1.31 15.47
CA VAL A 163 -0.86 1.03 15.52
C VAL A 163 -1.55 1.53 14.25
N LEU A 164 -1.21 2.73 13.77
CA LEU A 164 -1.74 3.24 12.50
C LEU A 164 -1.37 2.34 11.31
N GLY A 165 -0.15 1.82 11.25
CA GLY A 165 0.30 0.90 10.21
C GLY A 165 -0.53 -0.38 10.20
N SER A 166 -0.73 -0.97 11.39
CA SER A 166 -1.58 -2.16 11.55
C SER A 166 -3.05 -1.89 11.19
N THR A 167 -3.56 -0.70 11.55
CA THR A 167 -4.93 -0.28 11.27
C THR A 167 -5.14 -0.11 9.77
N ALA A 168 -4.22 0.59 9.09
CA ALA A 168 -4.27 0.76 7.65
C ALA A 168 -4.29 -0.60 6.94
N PHE A 169 -3.42 -1.53 7.34
CA PHE A 169 -3.40 -2.89 6.81
C PHE A 169 -4.77 -3.57 6.89
N PHE A 170 -5.38 -3.62 8.08
CA PHE A 170 -6.68 -4.29 8.25
C PHE A 170 -7.82 -3.59 7.52
N ILE A 171 -7.81 -2.26 7.44
CA ILE A 171 -8.81 -1.50 6.70
C ILE A 171 -8.71 -1.85 5.21
N ILE A 172 -7.54 -1.71 4.62
CA ILE A 172 -7.30 -1.92 3.19
C ILE A 172 -7.61 -3.38 2.82
N HIS A 173 -7.07 -4.31 3.60
CA HIS A 173 -7.30 -5.73 3.36
C HIS A 173 -8.78 -6.12 3.57
N GLY A 174 -9.44 -5.56 4.58
CA GLY A 174 -10.85 -5.78 4.83
C GLY A 174 -11.74 -5.28 3.70
N PHE A 175 -11.43 -4.10 3.14
CA PHE A 175 -12.13 -3.57 1.96
C PHE A 175 -11.93 -4.45 0.73
N ARG A 176 -10.69 -4.88 0.46
CA ARG A 176 -10.38 -5.79 -0.66
C ARG A 176 -11.14 -7.11 -0.53
N GLN A 177 -11.07 -7.77 0.63
CA GLN A 177 -11.77 -9.03 0.88
C GLN A 177 -13.29 -8.86 0.79
N ASN A 178 -13.84 -7.75 1.30
CA ASN A 178 -15.27 -7.48 1.18
C ASN A 178 -15.68 -7.26 -0.28
N ALA A 179 -14.87 -6.57 -1.08
CA ALA A 179 -15.12 -6.39 -2.51
C ALA A 179 -15.12 -7.73 -3.26
N GLU A 180 -14.14 -8.61 -3.00
CA GLU A 180 -14.07 -9.95 -3.57
C GLU A 180 -15.25 -10.86 -3.13
N LEU A 181 -15.69 -10.75 -1.87
CA LEU A 181 -16.84 -11.51 -1.36
C LEU A 181 -18.17 -11.03 -1.94
N GLU A 182 -18.37 -9.72 -2.04
CA GLU A 182 -19.55 -9.15 -2.70
C GLU A 182 -19.57 -9.55 -4.17
N GLU A 183 -18.42 -9.57 -4.84
CA GLU A 183 -18.31 -10.11 -6.20
C GLU A 183 -18.77 -11.58 -6.26
N LYS A 184 -18.23 -12.45 -5.40
CA LYS A 184 -18.62 -13.88 -5.38
C LYS A 184 -20.11 -14.10 -5.09
N LYS A 185 -20.70 -13.34 -4.16
CA LYS A 185 -22.15 -13.42 -3.86
C LYS A 185 -23.02 -12.96 -5.04
N LEU A 186 -22.54 -11.97 -5.80
CA LEU A 186 -23.24 -11.43 -6.97
C LEU A 186 -23.02 -12.30 -8.23
N LEU A 187 -21.93 -13.06 -8.28
CA LEU A 187 -21.57 -14.03 -9.32
C LEU A 187 -22.31 -15.36 -9.18
N ASP A 188 -22.86 -15.69 -8.01
CA ASP A 188 -23.63 -16.91 -7.79
C ASP A 188 -25.03 -16.81 -8.45
N LYS A 189 -25.05 -17.11 -9.77
CA LYS A 189 -26.19 -17.55 -10.60
C LYS A 189 -27.41 -16.62 -10.70
N LYS A 190 -27.29 -15.46 -11.39
CA LYS A 190 -28.30 -14.93 -12.36
C LYS A 190 -28.11 -13.50 -12.87
N SER A 191 -27.05 -12.78 -12.54
CA SER A 191 -26.89 -11.40 -13.04
C SER A 191 -25.69 -11.27 -13.98
N ASN A 192 -25.95 -10.76 -15.20
CA ASN A 192 -24.91 -10.16 -16.02
C ASN A 192 -24.35 -9.00 -15.19
N LEU A 193 -23.09 -9.07 -14.74
CA LEU A 193 -22.44 -7.96 -14.06
C LEU A 193 -22.70 -6.67 -14.84
N SER A 194 -23.16 -5.63 -14.14
CA SER A 194 -23.17 -4.29 -14.73
C SER A 194 -21.72 -3.89 -14.97
N ASP A 195 -21.43 -3.32 -16.13
CA ASP A 195 -20.10 -2.78 -16.42
C ASP A 195 -19.65 -1.77 -15.34
N LEU A 196 -20.58 -1.16 -14.61
CA LEU A 196 -20.32 -0.28 -13.46
C LEU A 196 -19.67 -1.01 -12.28
N SER A 197 -20.14 -2.20 -11.93
CA SER A 197 -19.59 -2.98 -10.80
C SER A 197 -18.16 -3.42 -11.09
N LYS A 198 -17.88 -3.76 -12.36
CA LYS A 198 -16.52 -4.08 -12.83
C LYS A 198 -15.59 -2.87 -12.78
N ILE A 199 -16.09 -1.67 -13.12
CA ILE A 199 -15.33 -0.42 -12.98
C ILE A 199 -14.97 -0.17 -11.51
N LEU A 200 -15.96 -0.24 -10.60
CA LEU A 200 -15.72 0.00 -9.17
C LEU A 200 -14.76 -1.02 -8.57
N TYR A 201 -14.88 -2.30 -8.97
CA TYR A 201 -13.94 -3.34 -8.57
C TYR A 201 -12.51 -3.03 -9.01
N LEU A 202 -12.33 -2.66 -10.28
CA LEU A 202 -11.03 -2.26 -10.82
C LEU A 202 -10.45 -1.05 -10.06
N GLU A 203 -11.27 -0.04 -9.77
CA GLU A 203 -10.83 1.14 -9.02
C GLU A 203 -10.40 0.80 -7.58
N VAL A 204 -11.11 -0.11 -6.90
CA VAL A 204 -10.74 -0.56 -5.54
C VAL A 204 -9.45 -1.37 -5.56
N ILE A 205 -9.25 -2.20 -6.57
CA ILE A 205 -8.03 -2.98 -6.75
C ILE A 205 -6.84 -2.07 -7.06
N ASP A 206 -6.96 -1.18 -8.04
CA ASP A 206 -5.94 -0.19 -8.38
C ASP A 206 -5.59 0.66 -7.16
N ALA A 207 -6.60 1.07 -6.38
CA ALA A 207 -6.39 1.81 -5.14
C ALA A 207 -5.61 0.99 -4.11
N THR A 208 -5.97 -0.28 -3.91
CA THR A 208 -5.29 -1.17 -2.96
C THR A 208 -3.82 -1.38 -3.36
N PHE A 209 -3.56 -1.72 -4.63
CA PHE A 209 -2.18 -1.86 -5.13
C PHE A 209 -1.39 -0.57 -5.07
N SER A 210 -2.02 0.58 -5.38
CA SER A 210 -1.35 1.87 -5.24
C SER A 210 -1.02 2.19 -3.79
N ILE A 211 -1.87 1.80 -2.82
CA ILE A 211 -1.58 2.02 -1.41
C ILE A 211 -0.41 1.14 -0.96
N ASP A 212 -0.40 -0.14 -1.33
CA ASP A 212 0.74 -1.03 -1.06
C ASP A 212 2.03 -0.45 -1.67
N GLY A 213 1.95 0.05 -2.91
CA GLY A 213 3.00 0.74 -3.64
C GLY A 213 3.56 1.96 -2.90
N VAL A 214 2.69 2.87 -2.47
CA VAL A 214 3.07 4.12 -1.79
C VAL A 214 3.63 3.84 -0.40
N ILE A 215 2.99 2.96 0.38
CA ILE A 215 3.46 2.60 1.73
C ILE A 215 4.80 1.86 1.65
N GLY A 216 4.96 0.96 0.67
CA GLY A 216 6.22 0.29 0.38
C GLY A 216 7.33 1.28 0.03
N ALA A 217 7.04 2.28 -0.81
CA ALA A 217 8.01 3.31 -1.17
C ALA A 217 8.45 4.16 0.04
N PHE A 218 7.55 4.44 0.99
CA PHE A 218 7.89 5.13 2.24
C PHE A 218 8.90 4.38 3.12
N ALA A 219 9.04 3.06 2.97
CA ALA A 219 10.09 2.31 3.65
C ALA A 219 11.49 2.59 3.10
N PHE A 220 11.59 3.09 1.86
CA PHE A 220 12.85 3.39 1.18
C PHE A 220 13.17 4.88 1.10
N THR A 221 12.15 5.74 0.94
CA THR A 221 12.31 7.19 0.80
C THR A 221 11.11 7.96 1.35
N LEU A 222 11.37 9.14 1.92
CA LEU A 222 10.33 10.07 2.36
C LEU A 222 10.05 11.19 1.34
N SER A 223 10.79 11.18 0.21
CA SER A 223 10.60 12.16 -0.84
C SER A 223 9.39 11.79 -1.69
N VAL A 224 8.30 12.53 -1.53
CA VAL A 224 7.06 12.34 -2.30
C VAL A 224 7.31 12.42 -3.82
N PRO A 225 8.12 13.33 -4.38
CA PRO A 225 8.43 13.31 -5.81
C PRO A 225 9.14 12.03 -6.26
N LEU A 226 10.03 11.47 -5.43
CA LEU A 226 10.66 10.17 -5.74
C LEU A 226 9.66 9.02 -5.65
N ILE A 227 8.68 9.08 -4.75
CA ILE A 227 7.58 8.11 -4.69
C ILE A 227 6.68 8.27 -5.93
N LEU A 228 6.40 9.50 -6.37
CA LEU A 228 5.58 9.77 -7.56
C LEU A 228 6.25 9.33 -8.86
N LEU A 229 7.55 9.60 -8.99
CA LEU A 229 8.33 9.21 -10.17
C LEU A 229 8.74 7.74 -10.14
N GLY A 230 8.94 7.17 -8.96
CA GLY A 230 9.24 5.76 -8.76
C GLY A 230 8.00 4.88 -8.91
N ASN A 231 6.82 5.41 -8.55
CA ASN A 231 5.52 4.80 -8.77
C ASN A 231 4.85 5.42 -10.01
N GLY A 232 5.54 5.67 -11.12
CA GLY A 232 4.99 6.38 -12.28
C GLY A 232 5.45 5.81 -13.61
#